data_AF-A0A4Q3SN23-F1
#
_entry.id   AF-A0A4Q3SN23-F1
#
_cell.length_a   1.000
_cell.length_b   1.000
_cell.length_c   1.000
_cell.angle_alpha   90.00
_cell.angle_beta   90.00
_cell.angle_gamma   90.00
#
_symmetry.space_group_name_H-M   'P 1'
#
loop_
_entity.id
_entity.type
_entity.pdbx_description
1 polymer ?
#
loop_
_entity_poly.entity_id
_entity_poly.type
_entity_poly.pdbx_seq_one_letter_code
_entity_poly.pdbx_strand_id
1 'polypeptide(L)'
;MSRPFVMAKAKTPYVGLFGALEVRHLAGPLLADKDYVGRTTMRKITESPKTENVWYDVDIADAATGEDVASVTFMIRAMKASSPLWS
;
A
#
# COMPACT_ATOMS: atom_id res chain seq x y z
N MET A 1 -18.60 -2.53 -7.11
CA MET A 1 -17.62 -3.57 -7.50
C MET A 1 -16.50 -3.60 -6.46
N SER A 2 -16.42 -4.63 -5.63
CA SER A 2 -15.34 -4.77 -4.64
C SER A 2 -14.02 -5.05 -5.37
N ARG A 3 -13.01 -4.20 -5.18
CA ARG A 3 -11.68 -4.35 -5.81
C ARG A 3 -11.04 -5.66 -5.29
N PRO A 4 -10.68 -6.63 -6.14
CA PRO A 4 -10.34 -8.00 -5.72
C PRO A 4 -8.94 -8.19 -5.11
N PHE A 5 -8.17 -7.12 -4.85
CA PHE A 5 -6.76 -7.23 -4.42
C PHE A 5 -6.41 -6.49 -3.13
N VAL A 6 -7.38 -6.13 -2.29
CA VAL A 6 -7.05 -5.91 -0.88
C VAL A 6 -6.79 -7.30 -0.30
N MET A 7 -5.57 -7.54 0.20
CA MET A 7 -5.22 -8.76 0.94
C MET A 7 -6.42 -9.16 1.81
N ALA A 8 -7.01 -10.32 1.52
CA ALA A 8 -8.18 -10.81 2.23
C ALA A 8 -7.92 -10.73 3.74
N LYS A 9 -8.97 -10.47 4.54
CA LYS A 9 -8.87 -10.54 6.00
C LYS A 9 -8.15 -11.85 6.35
N ALA A 10 -6.96 -11.73 6.95
CA ALA A 10 -6.19 -12.91 7.31
C ALA A 10 -7.05 -13.80 8.22
N LYS A 11 -7.08 -15.11 7.96
CA LYS A 11 -7.86 -16.07 8.74
C LYS A 11 -7.44 -16.08 10.22
N THR A 12 -6.20 -15.70 10.49
CA THR A 12 -5.59 -15.60 11.81
C THR A 12 -4.97 -14.21 11.98
N PRO A 13 -5.04 -13.60 13.17
CA PRO A 13 -4.31 -12.36 13.45
C PRO A 13 -2.83 -12.52 13.13
N TYR A 14 -2.25 -11.47 12.55
CA TYR A 14 -0.81 -11.36 12.34
C TYR A 14 -0.39 -9.94 12.69
N VAL A 15 0.91 -9.74 12.92
CA VAL A 15 1.49 -8.43 13.16
C VAL A 15 1.88 -7.80 11.83
N GLY A 16 1.10 -6.81 11.40
CA GLY A 16 1.41 -5.94 10.27
C GLY A 16 2.36 -4.82 10.68
N LEU A 17 3.30 -4.48 9.82
CA LEU A 17 4.27 -3.40 10.04
C LEU A 17 4.30 -2.50 8.81
N PHE A 18 4.33 -1.19 9.06
CA PHE A 18 4.71 -0.25 8.02
C PHE A 18 6.19 -0.46 7.65
N GLY A 19 6.48 -0.58 6.36
CA GLY A 19 7.83 -0.83 5.86
C GLY A 19 8.55 0.44 5.51
N ALA A 20 8.16 1.02 4.38
CA ALA A 20 8.72 2.23 3.81
C ALA A 20 7.67 2.89 2.93
N LEU A 21 7.87 4.18 2.65
CA LEU A 21 7.02 4.95 1.75
C LEU A 21 7.81 6.09 1.13
N GLU A 22 7.62 6.29 -0.16
CA GLU A 22 8.08 7.44 -0.92
C GLU A 22 6.85 8.12 -1.53
N VAL A 23 6.77 9.45 -1.40
CA VAL A 23 5.78 10.27 -2.11
C VAL A 23 6.50 11.09 -3.18
N ARG A 24 5.97 11.04 -4.40
CA ARG A 24 6.39 11.91 -5.50
C ARG A 24 5.26 12.87 -5.84
N HIS A 25 5.54 14.17 -5.77
CA HIS A 25 4.63 15.21 -6.24
C HIS A 25 4.80 15.40 -7.74
N LEU A 26 3.71 15.33 -8.50
CA LEU A 26 3.72 15.44 -9.96
C LEU A 26 3.22 16.82 -10.41
N ALA A 27 2.10 17.29 -9.84
CA ALA A 27 1.44 18.55 -10.21
C ALA A 27 1.09 19.41 -8.99
N GLY A 28 1.87 19.30 -7.91
CA GLY A 28 1.71 20.07 -6.68
C GLY A 28 1.75 19.21 -5.42
N PRO A 29 1.79 19.83 -4.22
CA PRO A 29 1.71 19.10 -2.98
C PRO A 29 0.33 18.45 -2.82
N LEU A 30 0.27 17.32 -2.11
CA LEU A 30 -0.98 16.83 -1.56
C LEU A 30 -1.43 17.77 -0.43
N LEU A 31 -2.69 18.19 -0.47
CA LEU A 31 -3.25 19.13 0.50
C LEU A 31 -4.05 18.40 1.56
N ALA A 32 -4.00 18.90 2.80
CA ALA A 32 -4.91 18.46 3.86
C ALA A 32 -6.35 18.87 3.51
N ASP A 33 -7.32 18.10 4.02
CA ASP A 33 -8.76 18.34 3.84
C ASP A 33 -9.21 18.44 2.37
N LYS A 34 -8.47 17.79 1.46
CA LYS A 34 -8.81 17.67 0.04
C LYS A 34 -9.00 16.21 -0.33
N ASP A 35 -10.10 15.93 -1.03
CA ASP A 35 -10.41 14.59 -1.53
C ASP A 35 -9.62 14.28 -2.80
N TYR A 36 -9.11 13.04 -2.86
CA TYR A 36 -8.37 12.50 -4.01
C TYR A 36 -8.85 11.09 -4.34
N VAL A 37 -8.59 10.66 -5.57
CA VAL A 37 -8.87 9.29 -6.03
C VAL A 37 -7.57 8.51 -6.13
N GLY A 38 -7.41 7.51 -5.26
CA GLY A 38 -6.27 6.58 -5.27
C GLY A 38 -6.50 5.38 -6.19
N ARG A 39 -5.52 5.06 -7.04
CA ARG A 39 -5.48 3.85 -7.87
C ARG A 39 -4.25 3.03 -7.49
N THR A 40 -4.49 1.93 -6.77
CA THR A 40 -3.41 1.07 -6.25
C THR A 40 -3.11 -0.09 -7.19
N THR A 41 -1.82 -0.35 -7.40
CA THR A 41 -1.28 -1.52 -8.09
C THR A 41 -0.34 -2.28 -7.17
N MET A 42 -0.59 -3.58 -6.94
CA MET A 42 0.36 -4.46 -6.24
C MET A 42 1.48 -4.84 -7.20
N ARG A 43 2.72 -4.46 -6.90
CA ARG A 43 3.87 -4.62 -7.79
C ARG A 43 4.59 -5.93 -7.56
N LYS A 44 4.84 -6.28 -6.30
CA LYS A 44 5.68 -7.43 -5.94
C LYS A 44 5.40 -7.92 -4.52
N ILE A 45 5.65 -9.21 -4.32
CA ILE A 45 5.80 -9.83 -3.00
C ILE A 45 7.29 -10.15 -2.82
N THR A 46 7.86 -9.76 -1.69
CA THR A 46 9.24 -10.08 -1.31
C THR A 46 9.29 -10.62 0.11
N GLU A 47 10.42 -11.16 0.53
CA GLU A 47 10.59 -11.63 1.91
C GLU A 47 11.98 -11.33 2.46
N SER A 48 12.06 -11.35 3.78
CA SER A 48 13.28 -11.45 4.58
C SER A 48 13.13 -12.65 5.53
N PRO A 49 14.19 -13.01 6.29
CA PRO A 49 14.06 -14.04 7.33
C PRO A 49 12.97 -13.74 8.35
N LYS A 50 12.63 -12.46 8.59
CA LYS A 50 11.65 -12.06 9.63
C LYS A 50 10.29 -11.65 9.08
N THR A 51 10.18 -11.30 7.80
CA THR A 51 8.98 -10.68 7.26
C THR A 51 8.67 -11.12 5.84
N GLU A 52 7.38 -11.19 5.52
CA GLU A 52 6.89 -11.16 4.14
C GLU A 52 6.41 -9.74 3.84
N ASN A 53 6.65 -9.24 2.64
CA ASN A 53 6.43 -7.85 2.29
C ASN A 53 5.65 -7.74 0.98
N VAL A 54 4.79 -6.74 0.90
CA VAL A 54 4.05 -6.39 -0.31
C VAL A 54 4.39 -4.97 -0.70
N TRP A 55 4.74 -4.79 -1.98
CA TRP A 55 5.04 -3.50 -2.59
C TRP A 55 3.87 -3.02 -3.41
N TYR A 56 3.50 -1.76 -3.22
CA TYR A 56 2.41 -1.12 -3.92
C TYR A 56 2.88 0.19 -4.54
N ASP A 57 2.33 0.48 -5.71
CA ASP A 57 2.30 1.83 -6.27
C ASP A 57 0.86 2.36 -6.19
N VAL A 58 0.71 3.66 -5.90
CA VAL A 58 -0.58 4.36 -5.90
C VAL A 58 -0.45 5.63 -6.71
N ASP A 59 -1.23 5.73 -7.77
CA ASP A 59 -1.44 6.99 -8.47
C ASP A 59 -2.57 7.75 -7.77
N ILE A 60 -2.35 9.02 -7.47
CA ILE A 60 -3.28 9.89 -6.75
C ILE A 60 -3.77 10.98 -7.70
N ALA A 61 -5.04 10.90 -8.08
CA ALA A 61 -5.69 11.86 -8.95
C ALA A 61 -6.49 12.90 -8.17
N ASP A 62 -6.49 14.14 -8.64
CA ASP A 62 -7.49 15.15 -8.25
C ASP A 62 -8.90 14.64 -8.58
N ALA A 63 -9.82 14.70 -7.62
CA ALA A 63 -11.15 14.13 -7.78
C ALA A 63 -12.02 14.89 -8.80
N ALA A 64 -11.77 16.19 -9.02
CA ALA A 64 -12.55 17.03 -9.92
C ALA A 64 -12.02 16.96 -11.36
N THR A 65 -10.71 16.95 -11.55
CA THR A 65 -10.09 16.96 -12.89
C THR A 65 -9.71 15.57 -13.40
N GLY A 66 -9.47 14.61 -12.49
CA GLY A 66 -8.95 13.29 -12.82
C GLY A 66 -7.45 13.26 -13.14
N GLU A 67 -6.74 14.39 -13.03
CA GLU A 67 -5.30 14.50 -13.28
C GLU A 67 -4.49 13.92 -12.11
N ASP A 68 -3.43 13.18 -12.42
CA ASP A 68 -2.52 12.63 -11.41
C ASP A 68 -1.63 13.72 -10.83
N VAL A 69 -1.82 14.01 -9.54
CA VAL A 69 -1.11 15.07 -8.82
C VAL A 69 0.06 14.53 -7.99
N ALA A 70 0.02 13.25 -7.63
CA ALA A 70 1.09 12.59 -6.90
C ALA A 70 1.11 11.08 -7.18
N SER A 71 2.23 10.44 -6.90
CA SER A 71 2.33 8.99 -6.80
C SER A 71 3.02 8.57 -5.52
N VAL A 72 2.68 7.38 -5.02
CA VAL A 72 3.22 6.81 -3.79
C VAL A 72 3.70 5.39 -4.06
N THR A 73 4.96 5.12 -3.78
CA THR A 73 5.45 3.74 -3.66
C THR A 73 5.59 3.42 -2.19
N PHE A 74 4.95 2.35 -1.73
CA PHE A 74 5.02 1.95 -0.33
C PHE A 74 5.08 0.43 -0.14
N MET A 75 5.63 0.04 1.01
CA MET A 75 5.79 -1.35 1.41
C MET A 75 5.11 -1.59 2.75
N ILE A 76 4.24 -2.60 2.79
CA ILE A 76 3.71 -3.17 4.04
C ILE A 76 4.38 -4.51 4.29
N ARG A 77 4.60 -4.85 5.56
CA ARG A 77 5.19 -6.12 5.98
C ARG A 77 4.25 -6.88 6.90
N ALA A 78 4.37 -8.19 6.90
CA ALA A 78 3.81 -9.10 7.89
C ALA A 78 4.96 -9.80 8.62
N MET A 79 4.94 -9.79 9.96
CA MET A 79 5.96 -10.48 10.76
C MET A 79 5.71 -11.99 10.74
N LYS A 80 6.67 -12.77 10.24
CA LYS A 80 6.53 -14.23 10.10
C LYS A 80 6.26 -14.90 11.45
N ALA A 81 6.99 -14.52 12.49
CA ALA A 81 6.84 -15.05 13.84
C ALA A 81 5.44 -14.84 14.47
N SER A 82 4.60 -13.99 13.87
CA SER A 82 3.20 -13.82 14.30
C SER A 82 2.22 -14.80 13.66
N SER A 83 2.69 -15.65 12.74
CA SER A 83 1.89 -16.62 12.01
C SER A 83 2.27 -18.05 12.41
N PRO A 84 1.31 -18.94 12.66
CA PRO A 84 1.57 -20.35 12.94
C PRO A 84 2.15 -21.12 11.75
N LEU A 85 2.19 -20.51 10.55
CA LEU A 85 2.83 -21.10 9.38
C LEU A 85 4.37 -21.02 9.44
N TRP A 86 4.90 -20.15 10.30
CA TRP A 86 6.34 -19.87 10.40
C TRP A 86 6.90 -20.11 11.82
N SER A 87 6.11 -20.71 12.71
CA SER A 87 6.47 -21.07 14.10
C SER A 87 7.04 -22.48 14.21
#